data_AF-A0A2A5AH58-F1
#
_entry.id   AF-A0A2A5AH58-F1
#
_cell.length_a   1.000
_cell.length_b   1.000
_cell.length_c   1.000
_cell.angle_alpha   90.00
_cell.angle_beta   90.00
_cell.angle_gamma   90.00
#
_symmetry.space_group_name_H-M   'P 1'
#
loop_
_entity.id
_entity.type
_entity.pdbx_description
1 polymer ?
#
loop_
_entity_poly.entity_id
_entity_poly.type
_entity_poly.pdbx_seq_one_letter_code
_entity_poly.pdbx_strand_id
1 'polypeptide(L)'
;MQLLKDLQEIYSNDRWGARLGIEISDISPESIRLHLPFQQQNMNLGGRMHGGVLASVLVDAAKLLAQSQCLNNAPLNWRVIDYQINYLRAGGPEALEATATVTRRTREFLFCRCEIHTLQDSSPLAVADVLIRIYDPASIPPTTRHQQQPYQGELLTDQSIAENAPNKNMVDMFNQMMSQLYPGSTVYYMEDGHAEMIQDDFPDQYDFQDNISAGQLLLFFDNVSGCSGGSLADGMGIAVTLTIQATFCESARNEKLIGISKVYQREDGLTHNDVKIIGAESKQLKMFGTMTHLARPFKKSS
;
A
#
# COMPACT_ATOMS: atom_id res chain seq x y z
N MET A 1 3.92 -20.39 22.05
CA MET A 1 5.29 -20.68 21.57
C MET A 1 5.32 -21.41 20.24
N GLN A 2 4.52 -22.47 20.01
CA GLN A 2 4.49 -23.15 18.70
C GLN A 2 3.93 -22.26 17.58
N LEU A 3 2.75 -21.66 17.79
CA LEU A 3 2.11 -20.75 16.82
C LEU A 3 3.03 -19.62 16.33
N LEU A 4 3.81 -19.02 17.25
CA LEU A 4 4.78 -17.98 16.90
C LEU A 4 5.85 -18.50 15.95
N LYS A 5 6.42 -19.68 16.25
CA LYS A 5 7.46 -20.30 15.41
C LYS A 5 6.92 -20.65 14.03
N ASP A 6 5.72 -21.24 13.96
CA ASP A 6 5.09 -21.62 12.70
C ASP A 6 4.87 -20.39 11.79
N LEU A 7 4.41 -19.27 12.37
CA LEU A 7 4.22 -18.05 11.61
C LEU A 7 5.52 -17.35 11.26
N GLN A 8 6.52 -17.36 12.13
CA GLN A 8 7.85 -16.84 11.80
C GLN A 8 8.47 -17.62 10.64
N GLU A 9 8.30 -18.95 10.62
CA GLU A 9 8.74 -19.80 9.51
C GLU A 9 8.01 -19.44 8.21
N ILE A 10 6.69 -19.30 8.24
CA ILE A 10 5.92 -18.88 7.05
C ILE A 10 6.34 -17.48 6.59
N TYR A 11 6.39 -16.52 7.50
CA TYR A 11 6.69 -15.12 7.19
C TYR A 11 8.14 -14.91 6.76
N SER A 12 9.06 -15.83 7.07
CA SER A 12 10.41 -15.81 6.49
C SER A 12 10.42 -15.93 4.96
N ASN A 13 9.32 -16.40 4.35
CA ASN A 13 9.13 -16.41 2.91
C ASN A 13 8.45 -15.14 2.36
N ASP A 14 8.03 -14.20 3.22
CA ASP A 14 7.49 -12.90 2.82
C ASP A 14 8.63 -11.96 2.43
N ARG A 15 8.83 -11.81 1.12
CA ARG A 15 9.97 -11.04 0.60
C ARG A 15 9.74 -9.54 0.76
N TRP A 16 8.47 -9.10 0.71
CA TRP A 16 8.10 -7.72 0.99
C TRP A 16 8.34 -7.34 2.44
N GLY A 17 7.88 -8.17 3.38
CA GLY A 17 8.14 -8.03 4.81
C GLY A 17 9.64 -7.99 5.11
N ALA A 18 10.40 -8.90 4.51
CA ALA A 18 11.87 -8.92 4.63
C ALA A 18 12.53 -7.65 4.07
N ARG A 19 12.06 -7.15 2.92
CA ARG A 19 12.53 -5.89 2.31
C ARG A 19 12.31 -4.68 3.24
N LEU A 20 11.15 -4.62 3.90
CA LEU A 20 10.85 -3.57 4.87
C LEU A 20 11.56 -3.76 6.22
N GLY A 21 12.00 -4.99 6.52
CA GLY A 21 12.63 -5.36 7.78
C GLY A 21 11.64 -5.72 8.89
N ILE A 22 10.41 -6.09 8.56
CA ILE A 22 9.35 -6.38 9.53
C ILE A 22 9.67 -7.68 10.30
N GLU A 23 9.50 -7.64 11.61
CA GLU A 23 9.71 -8.77 12.51
C GLU A 23 8.44 -9.07 13.33
N ILE A 24 8.09 -10.34 13.50
CA ILE A 24 7.00 -10.74 14.41
C ILE A 24 7.53 -10.73 15.84
N SER A 25 7.04 -9.82 16.68
CA SER A 25 7.48 -9.67 18.07
C SER A 25 6.64 -10.50 19.05
N ASP A 26 5.33 -10.61 18.83
CA ASP A 26 4.45 -11.42 19.66
C ASP A 26 3.20 -11.88 18.90
N ILE A 27 2.62 -13.00 19.34
CA ILE A 27 1.33 -13.45 18.83
C ILE A 27 0.46 -14.14 19.88
N SER A 28 -0.83 -13.85 19.78
CA SER A 28 -1.94 -14.53 20.42
C SER A 28 -3.03 -14.87 19.37
N PRO A 29 -4.04 -15.67 19.71
CA PRO A 29 -5.16 -15.94 18.79
C PRO A 29 -5.95 -14.70 18.35
N GLU A 30 -5.91 -13.61 19.12
CA GLU A 30 -6.72 -12.40 18.87
C GLU A 30 -5.88 -11.18 18.48
N SER A 31 -4.56 -11.24 18.63
CA SER A 31 -3.67 -10.10 18.38
C SER A 31 -2.27 -10.54 17.96
N ILE A 32 -1.65 -9.78 17.07
CA ILE A 32 -0.25 -9.90 16.69
C ILE A 32 0.45 -8.55 16.87
N ARG A 33 1.72 -8.60 17.27
CA ARG A 33 2.60 -7.43 17.29
C ARG A 33 3.76 -7.63 16.34
N LEU A 34 4.06 -6.58 15.59
CA LEU A 34 5.17 -6.49 14.67
C LEU A 34 6.11 -5.38 15.10
N HIS A 35 7.40 -5.64 14.99
CA HIS A 35 8.45 -4.65 15.17
C HIS A 35 8.96 -4.23 13.78
N LEU A 36 8.99 -2.93 13.52
CA LEU A 36 9.63 -2.34 12.36
C LEU A 36 10.89 -1.59 12.82
N PRO A 37 12.10 -2.14 12.66
CA PRO A 37 13.33 -1.43 12.94
C PRO A 37 13.47 -0.22 11.99
N PHE A 38 14.14 0.82 12.47
CA PHE A 38 14.44 1.97 11.63
C PHE A 38 15.32 1.57 10.45
N GLN A 39 14.87 1.89 9.23
CA GLN A 39 15.65 1.78 8.01
C GLN A 39 15.45 3.02 7.16
N GLN A 40 16.55 3.63 6.70
CA GLN A 40 16.50 4.85 5.90
C GLN A 40 15.68 4.69 4.60
N GLN A 41 15.68 3.48 4.02
CA GLN A 41 14.93 3.16 2.80
C GLN A 41 13.41 3.18 2.96
N ASN A 42 12.91 3.11 4.21
CA ASN A 42 11.48 3.17 4.53
C ASN A 42 10.96 4.62 4.67
N MET A 43 11.86 5.60 4.53
CA MET A 43 11.52 7.02 4.63
C MET A 43 11.05 7.56 3.28
N ASN A 44 10.15 8.54 3.31
CA ASN A 44 9.79 9.32 2.15
C ASN A 44 10.85 10.38 1.81
N LEU A 45 10.67 11.04 0.67
CA LEU A 45 11.54 12.12 0.20
C LEU A 45 11.64 13.32 1.18
N GLY A 46 10.66 13.47 2.07
CA GLY A 46 10.64 14.49 3.12
C GLY A 46 11.36 14.08 4.42
N GLY A 47 12.02 12.92 4.45
CA GLY A 47 12.72 12.43 5.64
C GLY A 47 11.78 12.02 6.79
N ARG A 48 10.55 11.63 6.47
CA ARG A 48 9.57 11.04 7.41
C ARG A 48 9.28 9.60 7.03
N MET A 49 8.74 8.80 7.95
CA MET A 49 8.29 7.45 7.59
C MET A 49 7.27 7.54 6.44
N HIS A 50 7.47 6.74 5.40
CA HIS A 50 6.61 6.78 4.22
C HIS A 50 5.19 6.29 4.55
N GLY A 51 4.16 6.98 4.02
CA GLY A 51 2.76 6.64 4.26
C GLY A 51 2.46 5.20 3.84
N GLY A 52 2.79 4.88 2.59
CA GLY A 52 2.76 3.51 2.05
C GLY A 52 3.49 2.43 2.86
N VAL A 53 4.57 2.77 3.60
CA VAL A 53 5.26 1.81 4.47
C VAL A 53 4.45 1.57 5.75
N LEU A 54 3.95 2.62 6.40
CA LEU A 54 3.05 2.46 7.55
C LEU A 54 1.82 1.62 7.15
N ALA A 55 1.25 1.88 5.97
CA ALA A 55 0.13 1.10 5.45
C ALA A 55 0.51 -0.38 5.20
N SER A 56 1.72 -0.62 4.70
CA SER A 56 2.26 -1.97 4.49
C SER A 56 2.37 -2.76 5.78
N VAL A 57 2.94 -2.17 6.84
CA VAL A 57 3.12 -2.86 8.12
C VAL A 57 1.77 -3.21 8.75
N LEU A 58 0.80 -2.29 8.71
CA LEU A 58 -0.51 -2.51 9.28
C LEU A 58 -1.30 -3.60 8.52
N VAL A 59 -1.22 -3.65 7.19
CA VAL A 59 -1.86 -4.74 6.43
C VAL A 59 -1.16 -6.07 6.67
N ASP A 60 0.17 -6.10 6.81
CA ASP A 60 0.92 -7.32 7.13
C ASP A 60 0.54 -7.89 8.52
N ALA A 61 0.35 -7.02 9.52
CA ALA A 61 -0.15 -7.46 10.83
C ALA A 61 -1.53 -8.13 10.70
N ALA A 62 -2.45 -7.55 9.93
CA ALA A 62 -3.76 -8.14 9.70
C ALA A 62 -3.68 -9.47 8.91
N LYS A 63 -2.83 -9.55 7.87
CA LYS A 63 -2.60 -10.77 7.07
C LYS A 63 -2.05 -11.91 7.92
N LEU A 64 -1.08 -11.63 8.79
CA LEU A 64 -0.51 -12.62 9.70
C LEU A 64 -1.52 -13.11 10.73
N LEU A 65 -2.38 -12.22 11.24
CA LEU A 65 -3.53 -12.64 12.04
C LEU A 65 -4.44 -13.60 11.25
N ALA A 66 -4.79 -13.28 10.01
CA ALA A 66 -5.61 -14.17 9.19
C ALA A 66 -4.91 -15.53 8.94
N GLN A 67 -3.61 -15.51 8.65
CA GLN A 67 -2.81 -16.73 8.49
C GLN A 67 -2.85 -17.59 9.77
N SER A 68 -2.75 -16.97 10.95
CA SER A 68 -2.84 -17.68 12.23
C SER A 68 -4.16 -18.44 12.41
N GLN A 69 -5.26 -17.91 11.86
CA GLN A 69 -6.58 -18.55 11.92
C GLN A 69 -6.70 -19.72 10.92
N CYS A 70 -5.90 -19.73 9.86
CA CYS A 70 -5.91 -20.76 8.82
C CYS A 70 -5.01 -21.95 9.14
N LEU A 71 -3.93 -21.76 9.92
CA LEU A 71 -2.92 -22.79 10.22
C LEU A 71 -3.51 -24.13 10.69
N ASN A 72 -4.48 -24.10 11.60
CA ASN A 72 -5.09 -25.31 12.17
C ASN A 72 -6.38 -25.75 11.45
N ASN A 73 -6.76 -25.05 10.38
CA ASN A 73 -8.04 -25.23 9.69
C ASN A 73 -7.81 -25.40 8.18
N ALA A 74 -6.80 -26.17 7.76
CA ALA A 74 -6.61 -26.49 6.34
C ALA A 74 -7.90 -27.13 5.78
N PRO A 75 -8.37 -26.75 4.57
CA PRO A 75 -7.67 -26.02 3.51
C PRO A 75 -7.98 -24.50 3.43
N LEU A 76 -8.23 -23.82 4.55
CA LEU A 76 -8.56 -22.39 4.51
C LEU A 76 -7.42 -21.51 3.97
N ASN A 77 -7.79 -20.57 3.11
CA ASN A 77 -6.95 -19.49 2.60
C ASN A 77 -7.58 -18.14 2.98
N TRP A 78 -6.85 -17.04 2.80
CA TRP A 78 -7.31 -15.70 3.08
C TRP A 78 -6.96 -14.71 1.96
N ARG A 79 -7.68 -13.59 1.90
CA ARG A 79 -7.33 -12.43 1.07
C ARG A 79 -7.80 -11.14 1.73
N VAL A 80 -7.02 -10.07 1.58
CA VAL A 80 -7.46 -8.72 1.94
C VAL A 80 -8.58 -8.31 0.98
N ILE A 81 -9.64 -7.71 1.50
CA ILE A 81 -10.79 -7.23 0.72
C ILE A 81 -10.86 -5.71 0.78
N ASP A 82 -10.69 -5.13 1.98
CA ASP A 82 -10.84 -3.71 2.20
C ASP A 82 -9.84 -3.21 3.24
N TYR A 83 -9.41 -1.97 3.08
CA TYR A 83 -8.40 -1.34 3.91
C TYR A 83 -8.67 0.16 4.03
N GLN A 84 -8.73 0.66 5.27
CA GLN A 84 -8.77 2.09 5.55
C GLN A 84 -7.69 2.43 6.56
N ILE A 85 -6.92 3.48 6.32
CA ILE A 85 -5.95 4.05 7.27
C ILE A 85 -6.18 5.55 7.45
N ASN A 86 -6.02 6.01 8.69
CA ASN A 86 -5.91 7.43 9.02
C ASN A 86 -4.52 7.68 9.62
N TYR A 87 -3.79 8.64 9.06
CA TYR A 87 -2.51 9.08 9.58
C TYR A 87 -2.74 10.21 10.58
N LEU A 88 -2.37 9.97 11.84
CA LEU A 88 -2.62 10.87 12.95
C LEU A 88 -1.41 11.76 13.22
N ARG A 89 -0.19 11.23 13.04
CA ARG A 89 1.08 11.91 13.27
C ARG A 89 2.14 11.41 12.30
N ALA A 90 3.12 12.27 11.98
CA ALA A 90 4.27 11.88 11.18
C ALA A 90 5.26 11.04 12.00
N GLY A 91 5.71 9.91 11.44
CA GLY A 91 6.82 9.12 11.99
C GLY A 91 8.18 9.72 11.64
N GLY A 92 9.13 9.66 12.57
CA GLY A 92 10.51 10.07 12.40
C GLY A 92 11.48 8.90 12.12
N PRO A 93 12.80 9.14 12.24
CA PRO A 93 13.83 8.12 12.08
C PRO A 93 13.96 7.25 13.34
N GLU A 94 12.90 6.53 13.67
CA GLU A 94 12.79 5.69 14.85
C GLU A 94 12.15 4.33 14.53
N ALA A 95 12.41 3.34 15.38
CA ALA A 95 11.74 2.04 15.28
C ALA A 95 10.28 2.18 15.73
N LEU A 96 9.42 1.36 15.10
CA LEU A 96 7.98 1.37 15.33
C LEU A 96 7.50 0.01 15.81
N GLU A 97 6.40 0.00 16.54
CA GLU A 97 5.65 -1.21 16.88
C GLU A 97 4.23 -1.08 16.29
N ALA A 98 3.81 -2.12 15.58
CA ALA A 98 2.48 -2.22 15.03
C ALA A 98 1.72 -3.37 15.70
N THR A 99 0.48 -3.11 16.09
CA THR A 99 -0.41 -4.12 16.64
C THR A 99 -1.61 -4.28 15.73
N ALA A 100 -2.00 -5.51 15.43
CA ALA A 100 -3.33 -5.80 14.90
C ALA A 100 -4.11 -6.62 15.93
N THR A 101 -5.40 -6.35 16.04
CA THR A 101 -6.33 -7.05 16.93
C THR A 101 -7.61 -7.40 16.18
N VAL A 102 -8.10 -8.63 16.39
CA VAL A 102 -9.38 -9.08 15.85
C VAL A 102 -10.51 -8.36 16.58
N THR A 103 -11.28 -7.55 15.87
CA THR A 103 -12.47 -6.89 16.44
C THR A 103 -13.72 -7.75 16.27
N ARG A 104 -13.77 -8.53 15.19
CA ARG A 104 -14.88 -9.45 14.91
C ARG A 104 -14.45 -10.59 14.00
N ARG A 105 -14.91 -11.80 14.31
CA ARG A 105 -14.84 -12.96 13.41
C ARG A 105 -16.24 -13.43 13.05
N THR A 106 -16.49 -13.59 11.76
CA THR A 106 -17.67 -14.27 11.20
C THR A 106 -17.20 -15.47 10.41
N ARG A 107 -18.09 -16.36 9.91
CA ARG A 107 -17.68 -17.56 9.17
C ARG A 107 -16.65 -17.30 8.06
N GLU A 108 -16.86 -16.24 7.26
CA GLU A 108 -16.04 -15.92 6.08
C GLU A 108 -15.17 -14.68 6.23
N PHE A 109 -15.36 -13.87 7.28
CA PHE A 109 -14.67 -12.58 7.40
C PHE A 109 -14.01 -12.39 8.76
N LEU A 110 -12.81 -11.82 8.71
CA LEU A 110 -12.05 -11.33 9.85
C LEU A 110 -11.95 -9.80 9.73
N PHE A 111 -12.39 -9.12 10.79
CA PHE A 111 -12.27 -7.67 10.93
C PHE A 111 -11.14 -7.39 11.91
N CYS A 112 -10.14 -6.62 11.46
CA CYS A 112 -8.97 -6.28 12.25
C CYS A 112 -8.88 -4.77 12.44
N ARG A 113 -8.61 -4.34 13.69
CA ARG A 113 -8.16 -2.99 14.00
C ARG A 113 -6.65 -3.03 14.17
N CYS A 114 -5.95 -2.15 13.48
CA CYS A 114 -4.51 -2.07 13.53
C CYS A 114 -4.08 -0.65 13.95
N GLU A 115 -2.97 -0.57 14.66
CA GLU A 115 -2.36 0.69 15.08
C GLU A 115 -0.84 0.56 15.05
N ILE A 116 -0.15 1.66 14.77
CA ILE A 116 1.31 1.72 14.76
C ILE A 116 1.76 2.96 15.53
N HIS A 117 2.73 2.76 16.42
CA HIS A 117 3.26 3.81 17.29
C HIS A 117 4.78 3.67 17.44
N THR A 118 5.40 4.66 18.07
CA THR A 118 6.82 4.60 18.41
C THR A 118 7.05 3.70 19.63
N LEU A 119 8.27 3.25 19.88
CA LEU A 119 8.57 2.47 21.09
C LEU A 119 8.48 3.29 22.39
N GLN A 120 8.61 4.62 22.30
CA GLN A 120 8.64 5.52 23.45
C GLN A 120 7.27 6.13 23.79
N ASP A 121 6.37 6.21 22.81
CA ASP A 121 5.04 6.83 22.93
C ASP A 121 4.01 5.90 22.30
N SER A 122 3.04 5.46 23.11
CA SER A 122 1.93 4.58 22.71
C SER A 122 0.83 5.31 21.94
N SER A 123 0.94 6.65 21.78
CA SER A 123 0.02 7.39 20.94
C SER A 123 0.23 6.99 19.47
N PRO A 124 -0.83 6.55 18.77
CA PRO A 124 -0.70 6.04 17.41
C PRO A 124 -0.25 7.12 16.43
N LEU A 125 0.69 6.75 15.56
CA LEU A 125 1.05 7.49 14.35
C LEU A 125 -0.01 7.29 13.27
N ALA A 126 -0.54 6.07 13.16
CA ALA A 126 -1.63 5.75 12.26
C ALA A 126 -2.50 4.63 12.84
N VAL A 127 -3.76 4.61 12.40
CA VAL A 127 -4.73 3.56 12.73
C VAL A 127 -5.39 3.07 11.44
N ALA A 128 -5.57 1.76 11.34
CA ALA A 128 -6.19 1.13 10.18
C ALA A 128 -7.27 0.12 10.56
N ASP A 129 -8.29 0.03 9.71
CA ASP A 129 -9.28 -1.03 9.72
C ASP A 129 -9.08 -1.90 8.48
N VAL A 130 -9.01 -3.22 8.68
CA VAL A 130 -8.73 -4.17 7.60
C VAL A 130 -9.80 -5.26 7.60
N LEU A 131 -10.41 -5.48 6.44
CA LEU A 131 -11.34 -6.57 6.20
C LEU A 131 -10.65 -7.66 5.40
N ILE A 132 -10.61 -8.86 5.97
CA ILE A 132 -10.02 -10.03 5.33
C ILE A 132 -11.09 -11.09 5.15
N ARG A 133 -11.16 -11.69 3.96
CA ARG A 133 -11.98 -12.88 3.71
C ARG A 133 -11.15 -14.12 3.99
N ILE A 134 -11.69 -15.04 4.78
CA ILE A 134 -11.17 -16.40 4.97
C ILE A 134 -12.12 -17.35 4.24
N TYR A 135 -11.59 -18.24 3.41
CA TYR A 135 -12.40 -19.11 2.57
C TYR A 135 -11.68 -20.42 2.26
N ASP A 136 -12.43 -21.47 1.96
CA ASP A 136 -11.89 -22.69 1.35
C ASP A 136 -11.81 -22.46 -0.18
N PRO A 137 -10.63 -22.54 -0.81
CA PRO A 137 -10.49 -22.41 -2.25
C PRO A 137 -11.38 -23.39 -3.04
N ALA A 138 -11.60 -24.59 -2.52
CA ALA A 138 -12.45 -25.60 -3.17
C ALA A 138 -13.95 -25.25 -3.09
N SER A 139 -14.36 -24.39 -2.15
CA SER A 139 -15.76 -23.98 -2.00
C SER A 139 -16.18 -22.84 -2.93
N ILE A 140 -15.30 -22.32 -3.78
CA ILE A 140 -15.62 -21.26 -4.75
C ILE A 140 -15.84 -21.88 -6.14
N PRO A 141 -17.10 -21.98 -6.63
CA PRO A 141 -17.36 -22.52 -7.95
C PRO A 141 -16.68 -21.66 -9.04
N PRO A 142 -16.02 -22.26 -10.05
CA PRO A 142 -15.42 -21.52 -11.17
C PRO A 142 -16.44 -20.62 -11.90
N THR A 143 -17.70 -21.04 -11.92
CA THR A 143 -18.83 -20.39 -12.59
C THR A 143 -19.38 -19.16 -11.86
N THR A 144 -18.94 -18.89 -10.62
CA THR A 144 -19.44 -17.75 -9.81
C THR A 144 -18.55 -16.51 -9.82
N ARG A 145 -17.39 -16.56 -10.48
CA ARG A 145 -16.59 -15.34 -10.71
C ARG A 145 -17.18 -14.60 -11.91
N HIS A 146 -17.80 -13.45 -11.68
CA HIS A 146 -17.92 -12.47 -12.76
C HIS A 146 -16.51 -12.22 -13.29
N GLN A 147 -16.27 -12.55 -14.57
CA GLN A 147 -15.04 -12.11 -15.23
C GLN A 147 -15.04 -10.59 -15.19
N GLN A 148 -14.04 -10.02 -14.55
CA GLN A 148 -13.84 -8.59 -14.56
C GLN A 148 -13.66 -8.15 -16.01
N GLN A 149 -14.39 -7.12 -16.41
CA GLN A 149 -14.15 -6.52 -17.72
C GLN A 149 -12.76 -5.86 -17.68
N PRO A 150 -11.91 -6.09 -18.70
CA PRO A 150 -10.64 -5.39 -18.83
C PRO A 150 -10.86 -3.89 -18.72
N TYR A 151 -9.97 -3.20 -18.02
CA TYR A 151 -10.00 -1.75 -17.93
C TYR A 151 -10.02 -1.13 -19.34
N GLN A 152 -11.03 -0.32 -19.62
CA GLN A 152 -11.28 0.29 -20.93
C GLN A 152 -10.79 1.74 -21.04
N GLY A 153 -10.25 2.32 -19.96
CA GLY A 153 -9.76 3.70 -20.00
C GLY A 153 -8.52 3.82 -20.86
N GLU A 154 -8.37 4.96 -21.53
CA GLU A 154 -7.14 5.31 -22.23
C GLU A 154 -5.98 5.34 -21.22
N LEU A 155 -4.90 4.62 -21.55
CA LEU A 155 -3.68 4.58 -20.75
C LEU A 155 -2.62 5.40 -21.48
N LEU A 156 -2.20 6.50 -20.86
CA LEU A 156 -1.15 7.36 -21.39
C LEU A 156 0.23 6.67 -21.38
N THR A 157 0.34 5.54 -20.68
CA THR A 157 1.50 4.64 -20.70
C THR A 157 1.72 3.93 -22.05
N ASP A 158 0.72 3.88 -22.94
CA ASP A 158 0.85 3.26 -24.27
C ASP A 158 1.52 4.24 -25.28
N GLN A 159 2.86 4.29 -25.20
CA GLN A 159 3.84 4.60 -26.26
C GLN A 159 3.85 5.94 -27.04
N SER A 160 3.20 7.04 -26.66
CA SER A 160 3.42 8.32 -27.40
C SER A 160 3.59 9.60 -26.59
N ILE A 161 3.54 9.54 -25.26
CA ILE A 161 3.46 10.75 -24.43
C ILE A 161 4.74 11.02 -23.63
N ALA A 162 5.59 10.03 -23.33
CA ALA A 162 6.79 10.25 -22.49
C ALA A 162 7.80 11.25 -23.08
N GLU A 163 7.98 11.29 -24.41
CA GLU A 163 8.91 12.23 -25.05
C GLU A 163 8.34 13.66 -25.18
N ASN A 164 7.01 13.79 -25.21
CA ASN A 164 6.27 15.05 -25.39
C ASN A 164 5.43 15.43 -24.17
N ALA A 165 5.71 14.85 -23.00
CA ALA A 165 4.92 15.08 -21.80
C ALA A 165 4.99 16.58 -21.46
N PRO A 166 3.84 17.28 -21.35
CA PRO A 166 3.81 18.72 -21.15
C PRO A 166 4.55 19.20 -19.89
N ASN A 167 4.76 18.30 -18.92
CA ASN A 167 5.54 18.53 -17.70
C ASN A 167 6.80 17.65 -17.57
N LYS A 168 7.49 17.38 -18.68
CA LYS A 168 8.67 16.49 -18.72
C LYS A 168 9.72 16.76 -17.63
N ASN A 169 10.06 18.03 -17.35
CA ASN A 169 11.04 18.35 -16.29
C ASN A 169 10.59 17.88 -14.89
N MET A 170 9.29 17.98 -14.59
CA MET A 170 8.73 17.52 -13.32
C MET A 170 8.73 15.99 -13.26
N VAL A 171 8.35 15.33 -14.36
CA VAL A 171 8.39 13.87 -14.49
C VAL A 171 9.81 13.33 -14.32
N ASP A 172 10.79 13.93 -15.00
CA ASP A 172 12.21 13.56 -14.91
C ASP A 172 12.75 13.74 -13.48
N MET A 173 12.39 14.85 -12.82
CA MET A 173 12.73 15.10 -11.41
C MET A 173 12.14 14.02 -10.48
N PHE A 174 10.86 13.71 -10.61
CA PHE A 174 10.21 12.66 -9.81
C PHE A 174 10.84 11.30 -10.09
N ASN A 175 11.09 10.94 -11.34
CA ASN A 175 11.74 9.68 -11.71
C ASN A 175 13.16 9.57 -11.12
N GLN A 176 13.93 10.65 -11.12
CA GLN A 176 15.25 10.67 -10.49
C GLN A 176 15.15 10.41 -8.98
N MET A 177 14.19 11.04 -8.29
CA MET A 177 13.93 10.84 -6.87
C MET A 177 13.42 9.42 -6.56
N MET A 178 12.45 8.94 -7.32
CA MET A 178 11.80 7.64 -7.15
C MET A 178 12.77 6.48 -7.39
N SER A 179 13.64 6.57 -8.40
CA SER A 179 14.61 5.51 -8.73
C SER A 179 15.54 5.14 -7.58
N GLN A 180 15.78 6.06 -6.64
CA GLN A 180 16.64 5.85 -5.48
C GLN A 180 15.94 5.11 -4.33
N LEU A 181 14.64 5.36 -4.13
CA LEU A 181 13.87 4.86 -2.98
C LEU A 181 12.94 3.70 -3.34
N TYR A 182 12.39 3.73 -4.56
CA TYR A 182 11.39 2.79 -5.06
C TYR A 182 11.80 2.24 -6.43
N PRO A 183 12.80 1.33 -6.49
CA PRO A 183 13.19 0.65 -7.71
C PRO A 183 11.98 0.09 -8.49
N GLY A 184 11.98 0.32 -9.81
CA GLY A 184 10.93 -0.16 -10.72
C GLY A 184 9.67 0.71 -10.77
N SER A 185 9.53 1.70 -9.89
CA SER A 185 8.49 2.73 -10.02
C SER A 185 8.92 3.80 -11.02
N THR A 186 8.14 3.97 -12.08
CA THR A 186 8.36 4.98 -13.13
C THR A 186 7.11 5.82 -13.31
N VAL A 187 7.25 7.15 -13.22
CA VAL A 187 6.22 8.13 -13.59
C VAL A 187 6.22 8.30 -15.10
N TYR A 188 5.07 8.04 -15.72
CA TYR A 188 4.85 8.18 -17.16
C TYR A 188 4.17 9.50 -17.50
N TYR A 189 3.20 9.91 -16.69
CA TYR A 189 2.45 11.13 -16.89
C TYR A 189 2.13 11.77 -15.54
N MET A 190 2.20 13.11 -15.47
CA MET A 190 1.88 13.87 -14.27
C MET A 190 1.57 15.34 -14.65
N GLU A 191 0.30 15.72 -14.62
CA GLU A 191 -0.16 17.06 -14.94
C GLU A 191 -1.61 17.28 -14.48
N ASP A 192 -1.93 18.50 -14.04
CA ASP A 192 -3.29 18.96 -13.73
C ASP A 192 -4.12 18.00 -12.88
N GLY A 193 -3.51 17.47 -11.82
CA GLY A 193 -4.17 16.56 -10.90
C GLY A 193 -4.28 15.13 -11.41
N HIS A 194 -3.69 14.80 -12.55
CA HIS A 194 -3.65 13.45 -13.10
C HIS A 194 -2.22 12.90 -13.06
N ALA A 195 -2.05 11.65 -12.65
CA ALA A 195 -0.79 10.94 -12.78
C ALA A 195 -1.00 9.49 -13.21
N GLU A 196 -0.07 8.99 -14.03
CA GLU A 196 0.05 7.59 -14.38
C GLU A 196 1.49 7.12 -14.13
N MET A 197 1.61 5.98 -13.45
CA MET A 197 2.90 5.34 -13.17
C MET A 197 2.85 3.86 -13.52
N ILE A 198 4.03 3.28 -13.75
CA ILE A 198 4.22 1.83 -13.80
C ILE A 198 5.09 1.41 -12.62
N GLN A 199 4.76 0.28 -12.03
CA GLN A 199 5.63 -0.46 -11.13
C GLN A 199 6.04 -1.76 -11.84
N ASP A 200 7.34 -1.93 -12.07
CA ASP A 200 7.91 -3.19 -12.53
C ASP A 200 7.71 -4.29 -11.49
N ASP A 201 7.49 -5.50 -11.99
CA ASP A 201 7.34 -6.72 -11.22
C ASP A 201 8.70 -7.21 -10.72
N PHE A 202 8.92 -7.16 -9.41
CA PHE A 202 10.14 -7.70 -8.79
C PHE A 202 9.81 -8.77 -7.74
N PRO A 203 10.62 -9.85 -7.67
CA PRO A 203 10.39 -10.92 -6.71
C PRO A 203 10.36 -10.46 -5.25
N ASP A 204 11.09 -9.41 -4.88
CA ASP A 204 11.15 -8.87 -3.53
C ASP A 204 9.89 -8.09 -3.10
N GLN A 205 8.92 -7.94 -4.00
CA GLN A 205 7.62 -7.36 -3.74
C GLN A 205 6.58 -8.40 -3.29
N TYR A 206 6.94 -9.68 -3.28
CA TYR A 206 5.98 -10.75 -3.08
C TYR A 206 5.77 -11.07 -1.61
N ASP A 207 4.53 -11.38 -1.26
CA ASP A 207 4.17 -11.92 0.04
C ASP A 207 4.42 -13.44 0.13
N PHE A 208 4.22 -14.01 1.33
CA PHE A 208 4.36 -15.44 1.57
C PHE A 208 3.29 -16.33 0.87
N GLN A 209 2.35 -15.74 0.11
CA GLN A 209 1.45 -16.46 -0.80
C GLN A 209 1.91 -16.38 -2.27
N ASP A 210 3.12 -15.86 -2.52
CA ASP A 210 3.69 -15.56 -3.85
C ASP A 210 2.82 -14.63 -4.70
N ASN A 211 2.05 -13.73 -4.08
CA ASN A 211 1.41 -12.60 -4.77
C ASN A 211 2.25 -11.35 -4.57
N ILE A 212 2.13 -10.35 -5.45
CA ILE A 212 2.57 -8.98 -5.13
C ILE A 212 1.83 -8.57 -3.85
N SER A 213 2.59 -8.22 -2.81
CA SER A 213 2.08 -8.00 -1.48
C SER A 213 1.04 -6.87 -1.45
N ALA A 214 -0.01 -7.04 -0.65
CA ALA A 214 -0.96 -5.96 -0.37
C ALA A 214 -0.26 -4.68 0.12
N GLY A 215 0.85 -4.82 0.86
CA GLY A 215 1.67 -3.68 1.27
C GLY A 215 2.30 -2.95 0.09
N GLN A 216 2.88 -3.69 -0.87
CA GLN A 216 3.42 -3.09 -2.09
C GLN A 216 2.32 -2.40 -2.92
N LEU A 217 1.12 -2.98 -3.00
CA LEU A 217 -0.02 -2.33 -3.66
C LEU A 217 -0.36 -0.99 -2.98
N LEU A 218 -0.43 -0.96 -1.65
CA LEU A 218 -0.70 0.26 -0.87
C LEU A 218 0.41 1.31 -1.01
N LEU A 219 1.67 0.88 -1.04
CA LEU A 219 2.80 1.77 -1.27
C LEU A 219 2.76 2.37 -2.67
N PHE A 220 2.48 1.56 -3.69
CA PHE A 220 2.37 2.07 -5.06
C PHE A 220 1.16 3.00 -5.25
N PHE A 221 0.05 2.70 -4.58
CA PHE A 221 -1.14 3.56 -4.54
C PHE A 221 -0.83 4.94 -3.91
N ASP A 222 -0.07 4.95 -2.81
CA ASP A 222 0.39 6.19 -2.16
C ASP A 222 1.30 7.01 -3.10
N ASN A 223 2.26 6.35 -3.76
CA ASN A 223 3.17 6.98 -4.72
C ASN A 223 2.44 7.63 -5.90
N VAL A 224 1.51 6.91 -6.52
CA VAL A 224 0.75 7.39 -7.68
C VAL A 224 -0.10 8.60 -7.32
N SER A 225 -0.76 8.56 -6.18
CA SER A 225 -1.56 9.71 -5.75
C SER A 225 -0.67 10.87 -5.30
N GLY A 226 0.51 10.59 -4.74
CA GLY A 226 1.51 11.62 -4.39
C GLY A 226 1.96 12.40 -5.62
N CYS A 227 2.16 11.71 -6.74
CA CYS A 227 2.44 12.35 -8.03
C CYS A 227 1.26 13.20 -8.52
N SER A 228 0.04 12.67 -8.51
CA SER A 228 -1.13 13.46 -8.95
C SER A 228 -1.36 14.72 -8.10
N GLY A 229 -1.20 14.63 -6.77
CA GLY A 229 -1.29 15.78 -5.87
C GLY A 229 -0.14 16.76 -6.08
N GLY A 230 1.08 16.26 -6.25
CA GLY A 230 2.26 17.06 -6.56
C GLY A 230 2.16 17.82 -7.89
N SER A 231 1.40 17.30 -8.86
CA SER A 231 1.20 17.95 -10.17
C SER A 231 0.44 19.28 -10.07
N LEU A 232 -0.31 19.45 -8.99
CA LEU A 232 -1.03 20.68 -8.68
C LEU A 232 -0.25 21.57 -7.71
N ALA A 233 0.89 21.15 -7.17
CA ALA A 233 1.60 21.94 -6.18
C ALA A 233 2.27 23.17 -6.80
N ASP A 234 2.11 24.34 -6.17
CA ASP A 234 2.73 25.61 -6.61
C ASP A 234 4.24 25.69 -6.30
N GLY A 235 4.94 24.54 -6.30
CA GLY A 235 6.35 24.37 -5.94
C GLY A 235 6.61 23.16 -5.05
N MET A 236 7.89 22.88 -4.77
CA MET A 236 8.25 21.85 -3.79
C MET A 236 7.82 22.25 -2.38
N GLY A 237 7.25 21.29 -1.66
CA GLY A 237 6.62 21.52 -0.37
C GLY A 237 6.50 20.27 0.48
N ILE A 238 5.74 20.39 1.56
CA ILE A 238 5.37 19.25 2.40
C ILE A 238 4.20 18.53 1.71
N ALA A 239 4.37 17.25 1.45
CA ALA A 239 3.28 16.34 1.08
C ALA A 239 3.05 15.35 2.22
N VAL A 240 1.81 15.29 2.71
CA VAL A 240 1.42 14.39 3.80
C VAL A 240 0.18 13.62 3.41
N THR A 241 0.25 12.29 3.45
CA THR A 241 -0.91 11.40 3.34
C THR A 241 -1.73 11.51 4.62
N LEU A 242 -3.02 11.84 4.49
CA LEU A 242 -3.95 11.94 5.62
C LEU A 242 -4.80 10.68 5.75
N THR A 243 -5.25 10.14 4.62
CA THR A 243 -6.07 8.90 4.59
C THR A 243 -5.84 8.12 3.30
N ILE A 244 -5.94 6.79 3.39
CA ILE A 244 -6.17 5.88 2.25
C ILE A 244 -7.41 5.06 2.57
N GLN A 245 -8.31 4.92 1.60
CA GLN A 245 -9.41 3.95 1.60
C GLN A 245 -9.30 3.14 0.31
N ALA A 246 -9.12 1.83 0.40
CA ALA A 246 -8.87 0.99 -0.76
C ALA A 246 -9.57 -0.37 -0.65
N THR A 247 -10.11 -0.81 -1.79
CA THR A 247 -10.70 -2.14 -1.97
C THR A 247 -9.80 -2.96 -2.88
N PHE A 248 -9.53 -4.21 -2.48
CA PHE A 248 -8.74 -5.19 -3.21
C PHE A 248 -9.66 -6.11 -4.02
N CYS A 249 -9.49 -6.11 -5.33
CA CYS A 249 -10.35 -6.87 -6.25
C CYS A 249 -9.79 -8.27 -6.52
N GLU A 250 -8.48 -8.35 -6.77
CA GLU A 250 -7.80 -9.58 -7.15
C GLU A 250 -6.32 -9.52 -6.73
N SER A 251 -5.74 -10.67 -6.43
CA SER A 251 -4.29 -10.77 -6.22
C SER A 251 -3.54 -10.38 -7.50
N ALA A 252 -2.49 -9.58 -7.36
CA ALA A 252 -1.59 -9.29 -8.46
C ALA A 252 -0.38 -10.25 -8.40
N ARG A 253 0.08 -10.74 -9.55
CA ARG A 253 1.18 -11.71 -9.62
C ARG A 253 1.78 -11.79 -11.03
N ASN A 254 3.10 -11.91 -11.12
CA ASN A 254 3.85 -12.15 -12.37
C ASN A 254 3.52 -11.14 -13.49
N GLU A 255 3.24 -9.90 -13.13
CA GLU A 255 2.77 -8.88 -14.06
C GLU A 255 3.13 -7.49 -13.50
N LYS A 256 3.39 -6.53 -14.39
CA LYS A 256 3.63 -5.15 -13.96
C LYS A 256 2.33 -4.53 -13.48
N LEU A 257 2.44 -3.45 -12.72
CA LEU A 257 1.27 -2.68 -12.30
C LEU A 257 1.26 -1.32 -12.98
N ILE A 258 0.07 -0.88 -13.39
CA ILE A 258 -0.21 0.48 -13.84
C ILE A 258 -1.05 1.13 -12.77
N GLY A 259 -0.58 2.24 -12.23
CA GLY A 259 -1.33 3.04 -11.28
C GLY A 259 -1.78 4.34 -11.91
N ILE A 260 -3.04 4.71 -11.69
CA ILE A 260 -3.68 5.91 -12.23
C ILE A 260 -4.27 6.67 -11.05
N SER A 261 -4.01 7.97 -10.95
CA SER A 261 -4.63 8.83 -9.94
C SER A 261 -5.16 10.12 -10.52
N LYS A 262 -6.38 10.50 -10.13
CA LYS A 262 -7.05 11.75 -10.54
C LYS A 262 -7.51 12.53 -9.31
N VAL A 263 -7.12 13.79 -9.23
CA VAL A 263 -7.60 14.74 -8.23
C VAL A 263 -8.96 15.26 -8.69
N TYR A 264 -9.98 15.12 -7.84
CA TYR A 264 -11.30 15.70 -8.09
C TYR A 264 -11.47 17.10 -7.52
N GLN A 265 -10.81 17.36 -6.39
CA GLN A 265 -10.93 18.64 -5.70
C GLN A 265 -9.60 18.98 -5.04
N ARG A 266 -9.26 20.28 -5.11
CA ARG A 266 -8.16 20.89 -4.39
C ARG A 266 -8.66 22.11 -3.61
N GLU A 267 -8.34 22.18 -2.32
CA GLU A 267 -8.69 23.32 -1.47
C GLU A 267 -7.57 23.53 -0.42
N ASP A 268 -6.93 24.69 -0.44
CA ASP A 268 -5.86 25.06 0.53
C ASP A 268 -4.74 23.99 0.69
N GLY A 269 -4.38 23.38 -0.43
CA GLY A 269 -3.38 22.31 -0.50
C GLY A 269 -3.92 20.91 -0.19
N LEU A 270 -5.15 20.78 0.33
CA LEU A 270 -5.83 19.49 0.45
C LEU A 270 -6.20 18.99 -0.94
N THR A 271 -5.95 17.72 -1.26
CA THR A 271 -6.41 17.08 -2.49
C THR A 271 -7.18 15.79 -2.19
N HIS A 272 -8.26 15.57 -2.93
CA HIS A 272 -9.04 14.34 -2.91
C HIS A 272 -8.84 13.59 -4.22
N ASN A 273 -8.33 12.37 -4.11
CA ASN A 273 -7.80 11.62 -5.24
C ASN A 273 -8.62 10.33 -5.41
N ASP A 274 -9.02 10.01 -6.64
CA ASP A 274 -9.40 8.65 -7.06
C ASP A 274 -8.14 7.94 -7.55
N VAL A 275 -7.94 6.69 -7.12
CA VAL A 275 -6.74 5.94 -7.48
C VAL A 275 -7.12 4.51 -7.88
N LYS A 276 -6.48 4.01 -8.93
CA LYS A 276 -6.69 2.66 -9.48
C LYS A 276 -5.34 2.02 -9.77
N ILE A 277 -5.20 0.75 -9.39
CA ILE A 277 -4.07 -0.11 -9.70
C ILE A 277 -4.56 -1.24 -10.58
N ILE A 278 -3.93 -1.40 -11.74
CA ILE A 278 -4.34 -2.30 -12.81
C ILE A 278 -3.14 -3.18 -13.17
N GLY A 279 -3.36 -4.46 -13.47
CA GLY A 279 -2.33 -5.32 -14.04
C GLY A 279 -2.01 -4.91 -15.48
N ALA A 280 -0.74 -4.70 -15.83
CA ALA A 280 -0.36 -4.16 -17.14
C ALA A 280 -0.66 -5.14 -18.27
N GLU A 281 -0.44 -6.43 -18.02
CA GLU A 281 -0.69 -7.54 -18.94
C GLU A 281 -2.14 -8.00 -18.89
N SER A 282 -2.68 -8.24 -17.69
CA SER A 282 -4.06 -8.73 -17.54
C SER A 282 -5.12 -7.67 -17.85
N LYS A 283 -4.77 -6.39 -17.76
CA LYS A 283 -5.69 -5.24 -17.78
C LYS A 283 -6.80 -5.34 -16.73
N GLN A 284 -6.59 -6.15 -15.69
CA GLN A 284 -7.53 -6.34 -14.59
C GLN A 284 -7.27 -5.31 -13.50
N LEU A 285 -8.34 -4.73 -12.95
CA LEU A 285 -8.24 -3.86 -11.78
C LEU A 285 -7.92 -4.72 -10.55
N LYS A 286 -6.78 -4.43 -9.92
CA LYS A 286 -6.25 -5.13 -8.75
C LYS A 286 -6.68 -4.45 -7.45
N MET A 287 -6.65 -3.12 -7.44
CA MET A 287 -7.03 -2.30 -6.30
C MET A 287 -7.58 -0.95 -6.76
N PHE A 288 -8.55 -0.39 -6.04
CA PHE A 288 -9.00 0.98 -6.27
C PHE A 288 -9.45 1.62 -4.97
N GLY A 289 -9.58 2.94 -4.98
CA GLY A 289 -10.15 3.66 -3.86
C GLY A 289 -9.81 5.14 -3.89
N THR A 290 -9.76 5.75 -2.72
CA THR A 290 -9.53 7.17 -2.57
C THR A 290 -8.38 7.47 -1.62
N MET A 291 -7.78 8.64 -1.84
CA MET A 291 -6.71 9.14 -1.00
C MET A 291 -6.87 10.62 -0.74
N THR A 292 -6.64 11.03 0.51
CA THR A 292 -6.60 12.43 0.87
C THR A 292 -5.18 12.83 1.23
N HIS A 293 -4.70 13.88 0.56
CA HIS A 293 -3.36 14.41 0.71
C HIS A 293 -3.41 15.87 1.14
N LEU A 294 -2.43 16.32 1.91
CA LEU A 294 -2.13 17.72 2.12
C LEU A 294 -0.78 18.05 1.48
N ALA A 295 -0.81 18.83 0.41
CA ALA A 295 0.36 19.35 -0.29
C ALA A 295 0.43 20.88 -0.13
N ARG A 296 1.40 21.38 0.63
CA ARG A 296 1.61 22.82 0.83
C ARG A 296 3.05 23.21 0.53
N PRO A 297 3.31 24.35 -0.13
CA PRO A 297 4.67 24.84 -0.32
C PRO A 297 5.35 25.03 1.04
N PHE A 298 6.68 24.89 1.08
CA PHE A 298 7.43 25.23 2.29
C PHE A 298 7.13 26.69 2.67
N LYS A 299 6.88 26.96 3.95
CA LYS A 299 6.81 28.35 4.43
C LYS A 299 8.15 29.00 4.11
N LYS A 300 8.15 30.08 3.31
CA LYS A 300 9.32 30.95 3.21
C LYS A 300 9.65 31.41 4.62
N SER A 301 10.86 31.14 5.09
CA SER A 301 11.36 31.76 6.30
C SER A 301 11.38 33.27 6.06
N SER A 302 10.48 33.98 6.73
CA SER A 302 10.46 35.44 6.81
C SER A 302 11.68 35.95 7.54
#